data_AF-A0A6I6IJ15-F1
#
_entry.id   AF-A0A6I6IJ15-F1
#
_cell.length_a   1.000
_cell.length_b   1.000
_cell.length_c   1.000
_cell.angle_alpha   90.00
_cell.angle_beta   90.00
_cell.angle_gamma   90.00
#
_symmetry.space_group_name_H-M   'P 1'
#
loop_
_entity.id
_entity.type
_entity.pdbx_description
1 polymer ?
#
loop_
_entity_poly.entity_id
_entity_poly.type
_entity_poly.pdbx_seq_one_letter_code
_entity_poly.pdbx_strand_id
1 'polypeptide(L)'
;MSAFGLFALGAAAMLLLTVIWQRFTGFSSQKPQDYATNEPQFDLRTHLNGPIKCEGVIYGPFGRVTSRFSADFIARWEGNRGIMKEHFLYDSGNTQDREWRLELGNDGKIRAEADDLIGVGTGQQNGSAVQLNYRIRLPEEAGSHELNVTDWMYLAPNGVIVNRSQFRKFGIKVAELVATMRRADIA
;
A
#
# COMPACT_ATOMS: atom_id res chain seq x y z
N MET A 1 -47.05 -11.59 -4.67
CA MET A 1 -45.84 -11.74 -3.85
C MET A 1 -46.24 -11.59 -2.39
N SER A 2 -45.76 -12.46 -1.49
CA SER A 2 -46.09 -12.34 -0.06
C SER A 2 -45.38 -11.12 0.56
N ALA A 3 -45.89 -10.59 1.67
CA ALA A 3 -45.24 -9.52 2.43
C ALA A 3 -43.79 -9.89 2.80
N PHE A 4 -43.55 -11.15 3.14
CA PHE A 4 -42.21 -11.71 3.36
C PHE A 4 -41.33 -11.62 2.11
N GLY A 5 -41.86 -11.93 0.93
CA GLY A 5 -41.13 -11.83 -0.33
C GLY A 5 -40.72 -10.40 -0.68
N LEU A 6 -41.59 -9.42 -0.44
CA LEU A 6 -41.28 -7.99 -0.62
C LEU A 6 -40.22 -7.52 0.39
N PHE A 7 -40.32 -7.93 1.65
CA PHE A 7 -39.33 -7.62 2.67
C PHE A 7 -37.94 -8.20 2.34
N ALA A 8 -37.87 -9.49 1.97
CA ALA A 8 -36.62 -10.15 1.59
C ALA A 8 -35.97 -9.48 0.37
N LEU A 9 -36.76 -9.09 -0.63
CA LEU A 9 -36.28 -8.38 -1.81
C LEU A 9 -35.74 -6.98 -1.47
N GLY A 10 -36.43 -6.26 -0.58
CA GLY A 10 -35.96 -4.97 -0.06
C GLY A 10 -34.64 -5.10 0.72
N ALA A 11 -34.52 -6.11 1.58
CA ALA A 11 -33.29 -6.37 2.33
C ALA A 11 -32.12 -6.73 1.40
N ALA A 12 -32.36 -7.57 0.38
CA ALA A 12 -31.35 -7.92 -0.62
C ALA A 12 -30.91 -6.69 -1.43
N ALA A 13 -31.85 -5.84 -1.85
CA ALA A 13 -31.53 -4.60 -2.56
C ALA A 13 -30.68 -3.66 -1.68
N MET A 14 -31.02 -3.51 -0.40
CA MET A 14 -30.25 -2.70 0.54
C MET A 14 -28.83 -3.24 0.78
N LEU A 15 -28.68 -4.55 0.91
CA LEU A 15 -27.36 -5.20 1.01
C LEU A 15 -26.53 -4.93 -0.25
N LEU A 16 -27.13 -5.10 -1.44
CA LEU A 16 -26.45 -4.83 -2.70
C LEU A 16 -26.00 -3.36 -2.81
N LEU A 17 -26.89 -2.42 -2.47
CA LEU A 17 -26.57 -0.98 -2.46
C LEU A 17 -25.44 -0.66 -1.48
N THR A 18 -25.42 -1.31 -0.31
CA THR A 18 -24.36 -1.11 0.69
C THR A 18 -23.01 -1.61 0.18
N VAL A 19 -22.97 -2.79 -0.45
CA VAL A 19 -21.76 -3.35 -1.07
C VAL A 19 -21.26 -2.46 -2.21
N ILE A 20 -22.17 -2.00 -3.08
CA ILE A 20 -21.85 -1.07 -4.17
C ILE A 20 -21.27 0.22 -3.59
N TRP A 21 -21.94 0.83 -2.62
CA TRP A 21 -21.50 2.09 -2.02
C TRP A 21 -20.10 1.96 -1.41
N GLN A 22 -19.85 0.92 -0.62
CA GLN A 22 -18.53 0.65 -0.04
C GLN A 22 -17.43 0.49 -1.11
N ARG A 23 -17.76 -0.06 -2.27
CA ARG A 23 -16.82 -0.23 -3.38
C ARG A 23 -16.41 1.09 -4.04
N PHE A 24 -17.29 2.09 -4.02
CA PHE A 24 -17.09 3.39 -4.67
C PHE A 24 -16.63 4.50 -3.72
N THR A 25 -16.85 4.38 -2.40
CA THR A 25 -16.47 5.42 -1.42
C THR A 25 -15.31 5.03 -0.51
N GLY A 26 -14.88 3.76 -0.54
CA GLY A 26 -13.82 3.27 0.32
C GLY A 26 -12.40 3.58 -0.18
N PHE A 27 -11.40 3.29 0.65
CA PHE A 27 -9.96 3.48 0.34
C PHE A 27 -9.51 2.99 -1.04
N SER A 28 -10.09 1.88 -1.54
CA SER A 28 -9.76 1.32 -2.86
C SER A 28 -10.32 2.10 -4.05
N SER A 29 -11.17 3.11 -3.84
CA SER A 29 -11.73 3.92 -4.92
C SER A 29 -10.89 5.15 -5.27
N GLN A 30 -9.91 5.50 -4.42
CA GLN A 30 -8.95 6.58 -4.66
C GLN A 30 -8.26 6.39 -6.02
N LYS A 31 -8.02 7.50 -6.71
CA LYS A 31 -7.32 7.56 -7.99
C LYS A 31 -6.14 8.53 -7.91
N PRO A 32 -5.02 8.28 -8.62
CA PRO A 32 -3.88 9.20 -8.60
C PRO A 32 -4.26 10.62 -9.02
N GLN A 33 -5.26 10.76 -9.90
CA GLN A 33 -5.77 12.05 -10.36
C GLN A 33 -6.43 12.88 -9.26
N ASP A 34 -6.92 12.26 -8.19
CA ASP A 34 -7.54 12.97 -7.05
C ASP A 34 -6.52 13.87 -6.32
N TYR A 35 -5.22 13.63 -6.53
CA TYR A 35 -4.13 14.34 -5.87
C TYR A 35 -3.27 15.17 -6.83
N ALA A 36 -3.60 15.21 -8.13
CA ALA A 36 -2.72 15.77 -9.17
C ALA A 36 -2.31 17.23 -8.94
N THR A 37 -3.20 18.03 -8.33
CA THR A 37 -2.98 19.46 -8.05
C THR A 37 -2.40 19.73 -6.66
N ASN A 38 -2.15 18.69 -5.86
CA ASN A 38 -1.67 18.85 -4.50
C ASN A 38 -0.15 19.00 -4.48
N GLU A 39 0.29 19.93 -3.65
CA GLU A 39 1.70 20.17 -3.35
C GLU A 39 2.05 19.65 -1.95
N PRO A 40 3.30 19.22 -1.70
CA PRO A 40 4.41 19.14 -2.66
C PRO A 40 4.27 17.98 -3.66
N GLN A 41 4.81 18.14 -4.87
CA GLN A 41 4.93 17.06 -5.85
C GLN A 41 5.81 15.90 -5.34
N PHE A 42 5.27 14.69 -5.34
CA PHE A 42 5.97 13.49 -4.92
C PHE A 42 6.72 12.87 -6.12
N ASP A 43 8.02 13.12 -6.19
CA ASP A 43 8.95 12.39 -7.06
C ASP A 43 9.62 11.23 -6.30
N LEU A 44 9.35 9.98 -6.72
CA LEU A 44 9.96 8.78 -6.16
C LEU A 44 11.49 8.81 -6.14
N ARG A 45 12.12 9.36 -7.18
CA ARG A 45 13.59 9.40 -7.33
C ARG A 45 14.27 10.32 -6.34
N THR A 46 13.52 11.29 -5.84
CA THR A 46 13.99 12.30 -4.87
C THR A 46 13.65 11.88 -3.44
N HIS A 47 12.41 11.44 -3.22
CA HIS A 47 11.88 11.23 -1.87
C HIS A 47 12.14 9.80 -1.36
N LEU A 48 12.22 8.79 -2.23
CA LEU A 48 12.69 7.45 -1.90
C LEU A 48 14.13 7.26 -2.38
N ASN A 49 15.07 8.02 -1.83
CA ASN A 49 16.48 7.92 -2.21
C ASN A 49 17.40 8.18 -1.00
N GLY A 50 18.42 7.33 -0.86
CA GLY A 50 19.31 7.30 0.29
C GLY A 50 18.74 6.52 1.49
N PRO A 51 19.31 6.74 2.69
CA PRO A 51 18.86 6.13 3.93
C PRO A 51 17.51 6.68 4.40
N ILE A 52 16.60 5.79 4.74
CA ILE A 52 15.23 6.11 5.18
C ILE A 52 14.90 5.27 6.42
N LYS A 53 14.36 5.91 7.45
CA LYS A 53 13.75 5.25 8.60
C LYS A 53 12.25 5.13 8.36
N CYS A 54 11.73 3.92 8.55
CA CYS A 54 10.32 3.60 8.44
C CYS A 54 9.80 3.02 9.75
N GLU A 55 8.64 3.47 10.20
CA GLU A 55 8.01 2.98 11.44
C GLU A 55 6.51 2.86 11.19
N GLY A 56 5.91 1.77 11.64
CA GLY A 56 4.52 1.49 11.29
C GLY A 56 3.81 0.45 12.15
N VAL A 57 2.53 0.30 11.82
CA VAL A 57 1.58 -0.56 12.52
C VAL A 57 0.78 -1.35 11.50
N ILE A 58 0.59 -2.64 11.77
CA ILE A 58 -0.25 -3.54 11.00
C ILE A 58 -1.53 -3.83 11.78
N TYR A 59 -2.65 -3.52 11.16
CA TYR A 59 -3.99 -3.78 11.64
C TYR A 59 -4.55 -5.05 11.01
N GLY A 60 -5.18 -5.90 11.82
CA GLY A 60 -5.92 -7.07 11.36
C GLY A 60 -7.27 -6.72 10.71
N PRO A 61 -8.06 -7.74 10.31
CA PRO A 61 -9.31 -7.54 9.57
C PRO A 61 -10.37 -6.75 10.34
N PHE A 62 -10.32 -6.81 11.68
CA PHE A 62 -11.23 -6.10 12.57
C PHE A 62 -10.70 -4.73 13.04
N GLY A 63 -9.62 -4.22 12.42
CA GLY A 63 -9.05 -2.91 12.73
C GLY A 63 -8.27 -2.83 14.05
N ARG A 64 -8.01 -3.97 14.70
CA ARG A 64 -7.13 -4.03 15.88
C ARG A 64 -5.68 -4.12 15.44
N VAL A 65 -4.78 -3.48 16.18
CA VAL A 65 -3.34 -3.64 16.00
C VAL A 65 -2.95 -5.09 16.23
N THR A 66 -2.19 -5.65 15.29
CA THR A 66 -1.69 -7.03 15.32
C THR A 66 -0.18 -7.12 15.41
N SER A 67 0.54 -6.14 14.86
CA SER A 67 1.99 -6.01 15.00
C SER A 67 2.42 -4.56 14.77
N ARG A 68 3.58 -4.20 15.29
CA ARG A 68 4.28 -2.93 15.04
C ARG A 68 5.67 -3.25 14.51
N PHE A 69 6.24 -2.34 13.74
CA PHE A 69 7.58 -2.53 13.21
C PHE A 69 8.35 -1.22 13.13
N SER A 70 9.67 -1.35 13.18
CA SER A 70 10.62 -0.37 12.67
C SER A 70 11.36 -0.99 11.49
N ALA A 71 11.81 -0.17 10.55
CA ALA A 71 12.54 -0.66 9.41
C ALA A 71 13.55 0.36 8.87
N ASP A 72 14.63 -0.18 8.33
CA ASP A 72 15.75 0.55 7.76
C ASP A 72 15.81 0.31 6.27
N PHE A 73 15.62 1.39 5.51
CA PHE A 73 15.55 1.33 4.06
C PHE A 73 16.76 2.02 3.46
N ILE A 74 17.31 1.43 2.39
CA ILE A 74 18.34 2.03 1.56
C ILE A 74 17.83 2.01 0.12
N ALA A 75 17.46 3.19 -0.38
CA ALA A 75 17.03 3.35 -1.75
C ALA A 75 18.12 4.01 -2.60
N ARG A 76 18.26 3.57 -3.85
CA ARG A 76 19.18 4.16 -4.83
C ARG A 76 18.51 4.19 -6.19
N TRP A 77 18.69 5.29 -6.91
CA TRP A 77 18.16 5.48 -8.26
C TRP A 77 19.28 5.71 -9.26
N GLU A 78 19.18 5.05 -10.41
CA GLU A 78 19.99 5.25 -11.60
C GLU A 78 19.06 5.64 -12.75
N GLY A 79 18.98 6.94 -13.02
CA GLY A 79 18.03 7.49 -13.99
C GLY A 79 16.59 7.21 -13.59
N ASN A 80 15.93 6.30 -14.29
CA ASN A 80 14.53 5.93 -14.08
C ASN A 80 14.33 4.57 -13.39
N ARG A 81 15.42 3.88 -13.02
CA ARG A 81 15.40 2.61 -12.30
C ARG A 81 15.85 2.82 -10.86
N GLY A 82 15.11 2.25 -9.91
CA GLY A 82 15.39 2.35 -8.48
C GLY A 82 15.49 0.97 -7.84
N ILE A 83 16.43 0.80 -6.93
CA ILE A 83 16.48 -0.36 -6.03
C ILE A 83 16.29 0.16 -4.62
N MET A 84 15.32 -0.40 -3.89
CA MET A 84 15.06 -0.10 -2.50
C MET A 84 15.13 -1.38 -1.68
N LYS A 85 16.15 -1.46 -0.82
CA LYS A 85 16.32 -2.53 0.15
C LYS A 85 15.67 -2.12 1.45
N GLU A 86 14.85 -2.99 1.99
CA GLU A 86 14.06 -2.77 3.18
C GLU A 86 14.40 -3.86 4.20
N HIS A 87 14.86 -3.46 5.39
CA HIS A 87 15.09 -4.37 6.51
C HIS A 87 14.10 -4.07 7.63
N PHE A 88 13.13 -4.96 7.86
CA PHE A 88 12.09 -4.83 8.86
C PHE A 88 12.44 -5.55 10.15
N LEU A 89 12.14 -4.91 11.28
CA LEU A 89 12.15 -5.48 12.63
C LEU A 89 10.76 -5.35 13.24
N TYR A 90 10.12 -6.48 13.48
CA TYR A 90 8.79 -6.55 14.08
C TYR A 90 8.87 -6.61 15.60
N ASP A 91 7.81 -6.17 16.28
CA ASP A 91 7.70 -6.22 17.74
C ASP A 91 7.64 -7.63 18.34
N SER A 92 7.44 -8.66 17.50
CA SER A 92 7.63 -10.06 17.86
C SER A 92 9.10 -10.49 17.96
N GLY A 93 10.03 -9.65 17.48
CA GLY A 93 11.45 -9.99 17.32
C GLY A 93 11.79 -10.61 15.96
N ASN A 94 10.81 -10.88 15.09
CA ASN A 94 11.06 -11.36 13.74
C ASN A 94 11.68 -10.24 12.88
N THR A 95 12.49 -10.65 11.91
CA THR A 95 13.01 -9.74 10.88
C THR A 95 12.57 -10.19 9.49
N GLN A 96 12.54 -9.25 8.55
CA GLN A 96 12.25 -9.54 7.16
C GLN A 96 13.03 -8.58 6.26
N ASP A 97 13.67 -9.12 5.24
CA ASP A 97 14.27 -8.33 4.17
C ASP A 97 13.37 -8.35 2.93
N ARG A 98 13.23 -7.20 2.28
CA ARG A 98 12.60 -7.08 0.96
C ARG A 98 13.41 -6.17 0.08
N GLU A 99 13.54 -6.54 -1.19
CA GLU A 99 14.16 -5.69 -2.20
C GLU A 99 13.15 -5.36 -3.29
N TRP A 100 12.83 -4.08 -3.41
CA TRP A 100 12.05 -3.55 -4.52
C TRP A 100 12.95 -3.13 -5.67
N ARG A 101 12.56 -3.52 -6.88
CA ARG A 101 13.10 -3.04 -8.15
C ARG A 101 12.01 -2.23 -8.83
N LEU A 102 12.20 -0.93 -8.90
CA LEU A 102 11.22 0.03 -9.41
C LEU A 102 11.68 0.61 -10.75
N GLU A 103 10.76 0.79 -11.68
CA GLU A 103 10.99 1.53 -12.92
C GLU A 103 9.92 2.62 -13.06
N LEU A 104 10.35 3.86 -13.25
CA LEU A 104 9.49 5.03 -13.39
C LEU A 104 9.44 5.49 -14.85
N GLY A 105 8.24 5.58 -15.41
CA GLY A 105 7.99 6.18 -16.71
C GLY A 105 7.94 7.71 -16.64
N ASN A 106 8.21 8.37 -17.76
CA ASN A 106 8.09 9.84 -17.88
C ASN A 106 6.63 10.32 -17.70
N ASP A 107 5.65 9.45 -17.88
CA ASP A 107 4.23 9.68 -17.62
C ASP A 107 3.82 9.40 -16.16
N GLY A 108 4.80 9.12 -15.28
CA GLY A 108 4.61 8.79 -13.88
C GLY A 108 4.15 7.35 -13.62
N LYS A 109 4.00 6.51 -14.66
CA LYS A 109 3.69 5.09 -14.47
C LYS A 109 4.85 4.39 -13.79
N ILE A 110 4.52 3.43 -12.93
CA ILE A 110 5.51 2.67 -12.16
C ILE A 110 5.35 1.19 -12.47
N ARG A 111 6.47 0.52 -12.66
CA ARG A 111 6.57 -0.94 -12.59
C ARG A 111 7.36 -1.30 -11.34
N ALA A 112 6.87 -2.28 -10.60
CA ALA A 112 7.46 -2.70 -9.34
C ALA A 112 7.63 -4.22 -9.31
N GLU A 113 8.83 -4.67 -8.97
CA GLU A 113 9.18 -6.08 -8.88
C GLU A 113 9.84 -6.35 -7.52
N ALA A 114 9.57 -7.49 -6.93
CA ALA A 114 10.26 -8.03 -5.77
C ALA A 114 10.17 -9.56 -5.80
N ASP A 115 10.95 -10.24 -4.98
CA ASP A 115 11.06 -11.70 -5.05
C ASP A 115 9.82 -12.43 -4.51
N ASP A 116 9.05 -11.77 -3.65
CA ASP A 116 7.80 -12.26 -3.07
C ASP A 116 6.55 -11.80 -3.84
N LEU A 117 6.74 -11.06 -4.94
CA LEU A 117 5.65 -10.62 -5.82
C LEU A 117 5.26 -11.72 -6.81
N ILE A 118 3.96 -11.84 -7.04
CA ILE A 118 3.40 -12.69 -8.09
C ILE A 118 3.18 -11.81 -9.32
N GLY A 119 4.11 -11.88 -10.26
CA GLY A 119 4.13 -11.03 -11.44
C GLY A 119 4.64 -9.63 -11.15
N VAL A 120 4.34 -8.69 -12.04
CA VAL A 120 4.82 -7.30 -11.94
C VAL A 120 3.76 -6.41 -11.31
N GLY A 121 4.13 -5.71 -10.25
CA GLY A 121 3.34 -4.63 -9.66
C GLY A 121 3.28 -3.42 -10.60
N THR A 122 2.16 -2.71 -10.56
CA THR A 122 1.91 -1.52 -11.39
C THR A 122 1.49 -0.36 -10.53
N GLY A 123 1.85 0.86 -10.93
CA GLY A 123 1.51 2.04 -10.16
C GLY A 123 1.55 3.32 -10.96
N GLN A 124 1.32 4.42 -10.25
CA GLN A 124 1.35 5.76 -10.78
C GLN A 124 1.76 6.73 -9.68
N GLN A 125 2.74 7.59 -9.94
CA GLN A 125 2.93 8.82 -9.17
C GLN A 125 2.16 9.96 -9.84
N ASN A 126 1.46 10.78 -9.05
CA ASN A 126 0.78 11.97 -9.53
C ASN A 126 0.52 12.94 -8.38
N GLY A 127 0.92 14.21 -8.55
CA GLY A 127 0.80 15.20 -7.49
C GLY A 127 1.56 14.79 -6.24
N SER A 128 0.93 14.95 -5.07
CA SER A 128 1.51 14.59 -3.77
C SER A 128 1.40 13.11 -3.40
N ALA A 129 1.05 12.22 -4.35
CA ALA A 129 0.74 10.83 -4.05
C ALA A 129 1.35 9.83 -5.05
N VAL A 130 1.66 8.65 -4.54
CA VAL A 130 2.07 7.47 -5.29
C VAL A 130 1.14 6.32 -4.96
N GLN A 131 0.63 5.65 -5.98
CA GLN A 131 -0.14 4.41 -5.84
C GLN A 131 0.66 3.24 -6.41
N LEU A 132 0.72 2.13 -5.69
CA LEU A 132 1.17 0.83 -6.20
C LEU A 132 0.05 -0.21 -6.02
N ASN A 133 -0.07 -1.09 -7.00
CA ASN A 133 -0.95 -2.25 -6.98
C ASN A 133 -0.14 -3.48 -7.36
N TYR A 134 -0.10 -4.46 -6.47
CA TYR A 134 0.69 -5.67 -6.67
C TYR A 134 0.07 -6.86 -5.93
N ARG A 135 0.58 -8.05 -6.20
CA ARG A 135 0.17 -9.28 -5.51
C ARG A 135 1.37 -9.89 -4.84
N ILE A 136 1.25 -10.18 -3.55
CA ILE A 136 2.32 -10.82 -2.76
C ILE A 136 1.93 -12.24 -2.41
N ARG A 137 2.93 -13.11 -2.28
CA ARG A 137 2.82 -14.40 -1.61
C ARG A 137 3.40 -14.29 -0.21
N LEU A 138 2.60 -14.59 0.80
CA LEU A 138 3.11 -14.66 2.17
C LEU A 138 4.10 -15.85 2.31
N PRO A 139 5.02 -15.79 3.28
CA PRO A 139 5.87 -16.92 3.64
C PRO A 139 5.07 -18.19 4.00
N GLU A 140 5.74 -19.36 3.94
CA GLU A 140 5.10 -20.65 4.25
C GLU A 140 4.56 -20.72 5.68
N GLU A 141 5.26 -20.10 6.64
CA GLU A 141 4.81 -20.10 8.04
C GLU A 141 3.50 -19.33 8.23
N ALA A 142 3.18 -18.42 7.29
CA ALA A 142 1.94 -17.66 7.23
C ALA A 142 0.90 -18.28 6.25
N GLY A 143 1.12 -19.51 5.81
CA GLY A 143 0.18 -20.30 5.00
C GLY A 143 0.22 -20.02 3.48
N SER A 144 1.29 -19.41 2.98
CA SER A 144 1.53 -19.16 1.54
C SER A 144 0.38 -18.44 0.83
N HIS A 145 -0.36 -17.62 1.57
CA HIS A 145 -1.54 -16.95 1.03
C HIS A 145 -1.14 -15.88 0.01
N GLU A 146 -1.90 -15.81 -1.09
CA GLU A 146 -1.78 -14.74 -2.07
C GLU A 146 -2.69 -13.58 -1.69
N LEU A 147 -2.11 -12.39 -1.58
CA LEU A 147 -2.82 -11.17 -1.20
C LEU A 147 -2.66 -10.12 -2.29
N ASN A 148 -3.76 -9.48 -2.67
CA ASN A 148 -3.71 -8.27 -3.49
C ASN A 148 -3.49 -7.08 -2.58
N VAL A 149 -2.53 -6.23 -2.93
CA VAL A 149 -2.16 -5.05 -2.16
C VAL A 149 -2.46 -3.81 -2.99
N THR A 150 -3.19 -2.88 -2.40
CA THR A 150 -3.26 -1.49 -2.88
C THR A 150 -2.54 -0.64 -1.87
N ASP A 151 -1.42 -0.08 -2.30
CA ASP A 151 -0.51 0.72 -1.50
C ASP A 151 -0.56 2.17 -1.95
N TRP A 152 -0.70 3.07 -0.98
CA TRP A 152 -0.68 4.49 -1.19
C TRP A 152 0.39 5.13 -0.33
N MET A 153 1.23 5.95 -0.96
CA MET A 153 2.18 6.81 -0.28
C MET A 153 1.80 8.26 -0.54
N TYR A 154 1.71 9.05 0.51
CA TYR A 154 1.37 10.47 0.44
C TYR A 154 2.53 11.28 1.00
N LEU A 155 3.00 12.26 0.23
CA LEU A 155 4.04 13.18 0.68
C LEU A 155 3.39 14.30 1.50
N ALA A 156 3.71 14.35 2.79
CA ALA A 156 3.24 15.40 3.66
C ALA A 156 4.04 16.70 3.43
N PRO A 157 3.48 17.88 3.79
CA PRO A 157 4.16 19.18 3.59
C PRO A 157 5.54 19.31 4.26
N ASN A 158 5.82 18.50 5.29
CA ASN A 158 7.10 18.47 5.99
C ASN A 158 8.11 17.47 5.37
N GLY A 159 7.79 16.85 4.23
CA GLY A 159 8.65 15.87 3.56
C GLY A 159 8.56 14.45 4.10
N VAL A 160 7.75 14.19 5.14
CA VAL A 160 7.47 12.83 5.61
C VAL A 160 6.53 12.14 4.63
N ILE A 161 6.81 10.88 4.30
CA ILE A 161 5.90 10.07 3.50
C ILE A 161 5.01 9.28 4.46
N VAL A 162 3.70 9.40 4.31
CA VAL A 162 2.73 8.55 4.99
C VAL A 162 2.34 7.42 4.04
N ASN A 163 2.67 6.20 4.43
CA ASN A 163 2.30 5.01 3.70
C ASN A 163 1.05 4.39 4.33
N ARG A 164 0.07 4.05 3.50
CA ARG A 164 -1.10 3.27 3.88
C ARG A 164 -1.38 2.21 2.83
N SER A 165 -1.40 0.96 3.29
CA SER A 165 -1.58 -0.22 2.44
C SER A 165 -2.79 -1.02 2.89
N GLN A 166 -3.60 -1.51 1.95
CA GLN A 166 -4.67 -2.49 2.23
C GLN A 166 -4.39 -3.81 1.53
N PHE A 167 -4.44 -4.90 2.32
CA PHE A 167 -4.22 -6.26 1.86
C PHE A 167 -5.56 -6.97 1.76
N ARG A 168 -5.83 -7.59 0.60
CA ARG A 168 -7.10 -8.26 0.32
C ARG A 168 -6.90 -9.69 -0.15
N LYS A 169 -7.67 -10.60 0.45
CA LYS A 169 -7.83 -11.98 0.01
C LYS A 169 -9.23 -12.15 -0.56
N PHE A 170 -9.34 -12.58 -1.82
CA PHE A 170 -10.64 -12.71 -2.52
C PHE A 170 -11.53 -11.45 -2.44
N GLY A 171 -10.93 -10.26 -2.47
CA GLY A 171 -11.63 -8.97 -2.38
C GLY A 171 -11.95 -8.50 -0.95
N ILE A 172 -11.82 -9.36 0.06
CA ILE A 172 -12.07 -9.03 1.47
C ILE A 172 -10.80 -8.45 2.08
N LYS A 173 -10.90 -7.31 2.78
CA LYS A 173 -9.77 -6.71 3.51
C LYS A 173 -9.38 -7.61 4.68
N VAL A 174 -8.13 -8.07 4.69
CA VAL A 174 -7.59 -8.96 5.73
C VAL A 174 -6.54 -8.28 6.59
N ALA A 175 -5.85 -7.28 6.06
CA ALA A 175 -4.93 -6.46 6.83
C ALA A 175 -4.85 -5.04 6.27
N GLU A 176 -4.38 -4.12 7.10
CA GLU A 176 -4.05 -2.74 6.73
C GLU A 176 -2.72 -2.37 7.38
N LEU A 177 -1.82 -1.73 6.64
CA LEU A 177 -0.56 -1.21 7.16
C LEU A 177 -0.63 0.31 7.10
N VAL A 178 -0.18 0.96 8.17
CA VAL A 178 0.07 2.40 8.21
C VAL A 178 1.48 2.61 8.70
N ALA A 179 2.29 3.34 7.94
CA ALA A 179 3.67 3.63 8.29
C ALA A 179 4.03 5.07 7.93
N THR A 180 5.09 5.57 8.55
CA THR A 180 5.73 6.82 8.16
C THR A 180 7.14 6.52 7.72
N MET A 181 7.60 7.20 6.67
CA MET A 181 8.96 7.12 6.17
C MET A 181 9.56 8.51 6.19
N ARG A 182 10.75 8.62 6.78
CA ARG A 182 11.54 9.86 6.86
C ARG A 182 12.97 9.57 6.46
N ARG A 183 13.64 10.55 5.86
CA ARG A 183 15.10 10.48 5.66
C ARG A 183 15.76 10.14 7.00
N ALA A 184 16.68 9.19 7.01
CA ALA A 184 17.49 8.96 8.19
C ALA A 184 18.53 10.08 8.28
N ASP A 185 18.71 10.64 9.47
CA ASP A 185 19.84 11.53 9.72
C ASP A 185 21.13 10.72 9.52
N ILE A 186 22.07 11.29 8.75
CA ILE A 186 23.42 10.72 8.65
C ILE A 186 24.11 11.12 9.96
N ALA A 187 24.28 10.16 10.86
CA ALA A 187 25.06 10.34 12.08
C ALA A 187 26.54 10.59 11.76
#